data_AF-A0A936SHF3-F1
#
_entry.id   AF-A0A936SHF3-F1
#
_cell.length_a   1.000
_cell.length_b   1.000
_cell.length_c   1.000
_cell.angle_alpha   90.00
_cell.angle_beta   90.00
_cell.angle_gamma   90.00
#
_symmetry.space_group_name_H-M   'P 1'
#
loop_
_entity.id
_entity.type
_entity.pdbx_description
1 polymer ?
#
loop_
_entity_poly.entity_id
_entity_poly.type
_entity_poly.pdbx_seq_one_letter_code
_entity_poly.pdbx_strand_id
1 'polypeptide(L)'
;MGLTDRMLMGAIANNPAAFEGAGEYRCCRTCEAIFFTSAKQPEPAHDAHDWFALPSLNPDNNKLLERAFQRFIKRWPAERQEQLEKFASRKGWDMAMELKYGGGALEESEVAEWQEIINGRLSQLIRQARDLLDHAEPADQAPAAAGE
;
A
#
# COMPACT_ATOMS: atom_id res chain seq x y z
N MET A 1 3.81 -1.91 24.83
CA MET A 1 3.41 -3.07 24.00
C MET A 1 3.69 -2.62 22.58
N GLY A 2 4.74 -3.16 21.93
CA GLY A 2 5.23 -2.62 20.67
C GLY A 2 4.34 -2.94 19.47
N LEU A 3 4.64 -2.33 18.34
CA LEU A 3 3.93 -2.55 17.07
C LEU A 3 4.02 -4.02 16.62
N THR A 4 2.87 -4.59 16.28
CA THR A 4 2.76 -5.97 15.78
C THR A 4 2.74 -5.99 14.25
N ASP A 5 3.15 -7.12 13.66
CA ASP A 5 3.07 -7.31 12.20
C ASP A 5 1.64 -7.22 11.68
N ARG A 6 0.66 -7.63 12.48
CA ARG A 6 -0.76 -7.51 12.12
C ARG A 6 -1.18 -6.04 11.98
N MET A 7 -0.69 -5.16 12.85
CA MET A 7 -0.96 -3.72 12.76
C MET A 7 -0.30 -3.11 11.53
N LEU A 8 0.98 -3.44 11.28
CA LEU A 8 1.70 -2.99 10.09
C LEU A 8 1.04 -3.48 8.81
N MET A 9 0.63 -4.75 8.76
CA MET A 9 -0.07 -5.35 7.63
C MET A 9 -1.35 -4.57 7.30
N GLY A 10 -2.18 -4.31 8.30
CA GLY A 10 -3.43 -3.56 8.12
C GLY A 10 -3.18 -2.14 7.62
N ALA A 11 -2.19 -1.44 8.18
CA ALA A 11 -1.85 -0.09 7.75
C ALA A 11 -1.29 -0.06 6.32
N ILE A 12 -0.30 -0.90 6.00
CA ILE A 12 0.35 -0.97 4.67
C ILE A 12 -0.64 -1.37 3.58
N ALA A 13 -1.52 -2.33 3.85
CA ALA A 13 -2.52 -2.80 2.88
C ALA A 13 -3.54 -1.71 2.54
N ASN A 14 -3.88 -0.85 3.49
CA ASN A 14 -4.86 0.23 3.32
C ASN A 14 -4.22 1.60 3.15
N ASN A 15 -2.90 1.68 2.99
CA ASN A 15 -2.20 2.96 2.90
C ASN A 15 -2.34 3.54 1.49
N PRO A 16 -3.01 4.69 1.31
CA PRO A 16 -3.06 5.33 0.01
C PRO A 16 -1.69 5.92 -0.38
N ALA A 17 -0.82 6.22 0.59
CA ALA A 17 0.48 6.86 0.38
C ALA A 17 0.39 8.13 -0.48
N ALA A 18 -0.62 8.96 -0.22
CA ALA A 18 -0.90 10.19 -0.94
C ALA A 18 -1.26 11.31 0.05
N PHE A 19 -0.26 11.84 0.75
CA PHE A 19 -0.44 12.88 1.79
C PHE A 19 -1.29 14.08 1.33
N GLU A 20 -1.03 14.61 0.13
CA GLU A 20 -1.77 15.73 -0.47
C GLU A 20 -3.22 15.36 -0.86
N GLY A 21 -3.51 14.07 -0.99
CA GLY A 21 -4.78 13.53 -1.49
C GLY A 21 -5.59 12.84 -0.41
N ALA A 22 -5.73 11.52 -0.52
CA ALA A 22 -6.51 10.71 0.39
C ALA A 22 -5.90 10.60 1.79
N GLY A 23 -4.60 10.91 1.92
CA GLY A 23 -3.82 10.77 3.15
C GLY A 23 -2.89 9.55 3.11
N GLU A 24 -2.21 9.31 4.22
CA GLU A 24 -1.29 8.20 4.37
C GLU A 24 -1.15 7.74 5.82
N TYR A 25 -0.83 6.46 6.00
CA TYR A 25 -0.40 5.95 7.29
C TYR A 25 1.10 6.19 7.49
N ARG A 26 1.44 6.67 8.67
CA ARG A 26 2.81 6.88 9.14
C ARG A 26 3.04 6.09 10.41
N CYS A 27 4.30 5.85 10.72
CA CYS A 27 4.72 5.16 11.91
C CYS A 27 5.65 6.07 12.72
N CYS A 28 5.28 6.36 13.95
CA CYS A 28 6.12 7.07 14.91
C CYS A 28 7.02 6.06 15.62
N ARG A 29 8.34 6.22 15.49
CA ARG A 29 9.34 5.43 16.21
C ARG A 29 9.37 5.79 17.68
N THR A 30 9.24 7.08 18.01
CA THR A 30 9.25 7.57 19.40
C THR A 30 8.10 7.01 20.22
N CYS A 31 6.91 6.90 19.62
CA CYS A 31 5.70 6.44 20.29
C CYS A 31 5.41 4.94 20.07
N GLU A 32 6.15 4.30 19.16
CA GLU A 32 5.83 2.97 18.63
C GLU A 32 4.34 2.88 18.19
N ALA A 33 3.88 3.87 17.43
CA ALA A 33 2.47 4.03 17.08
C ALA A 33 2.27 4.26 15.59
N ILE A 34 1.20 3.69 15.03
CA ILE A 34 0.74 3.98 13.68
C ILE A 34 -0.31 5.07 13.77
N PHE A 35 -0.19 6.10 12.93
CA PHE A 35 -1.18 7.17 12.82
C PHE A 35 -1.47 7.47 11.36
N PHE A 36 -2.62 8.08 11.11
CA PHE A 36 -3.03 8.53 9.79
C PHE A 36 -2.95 10.04 9.71
N THR A 37 -2.49 10.57 8.59
CA THR A 37 -2.43 12.01 8.38
C THR A 37 -2.62 12.38 6.91
N SER A 38 -3.04 13.61 6.65
CA SER A 38 -3.16 14.18 5.30
C SER A 38 -2.96 15.69 5.35
N ALA A 39 -2.75 16.33 4.21
CA ALA A 39 -2.67 17.80 4.14
C ALA A 39 -3.95 18.49 4.65
N LYS A 40 -5.13 17.84 4.50
CA LYS A 40 -6.41 18.37 4.97
C LYS A 40 -6.67 18.12 6.46
N GLN A 41 -6.05 17.09 7.01
CA GLN A 41 -6.20 16.66 8.40
C GLN A 41 -4.81 16.27 8.93
N PRO A 42 -3.94 17.28 9.20
CA PRO A 42 -2.63 17.03 9.76
C PRO A 42 -2.78 16.47 11.18
N GLU A 43 -1.82 15.64 11.58
CA GLU A 43 -1.79 15.06 12.93
C GLU A 43 -0.60 15.69 13.68
N PRO A 44 -0.85 16.74 14.49
CA PRO A 44 0.23 17.50 15.11
C PRO A 44 0.88 16.80 16.31
N ALA A 45 0.25 15.78 16.90
CA ALA A 45 0.79 15.10 18.07
C ALA A 45 2.11 14.35 17.76
N HIS A 46 2.37 14.03 16.49
CA HIS A 46 3.60 13.38 16.05
C HIS A 46 4.53 14.28 15.22
N ASP A 47 4.21 15.56 14.99
CA ASP A 47 5.03 16.46 14.14
C ASP A 47 6.49 16.60 14.62
N ALA A 48 6.70 16.64 15.93
CA ALA A 48 8.03 16.77 16.55
C ALA A 48 8.70 15.41 16.86
N HIS A 49 8.04 14.30 16.57
CA HIS A 49 8.58 12.97 16.82
C HIS A 49 9.38 12.44 15.64
N ASP A 50 10.17 11.39 15.88
CA ASP A 50 10.78 10.62 14.80
C ASP A 50 9.71 9.70 14.20
N TRP A 51 9.31 9.99 12.97
CA TRP A 51 8.33 9.21 12.22
C TRP A 51 8.79 8.99 10.78
N PHE A 52 8.20 7.97 10.15
CA PHE A 52 8.36 7.71 8.72
C PHE A 52 7.02 7.32 8.08
N ALA A 53 6.88 7.57 6.78
CA ALA A 53 5.71 7.11 6.03
C ALA A 53 5.78 5.60 5.84
N LEU A 54 4.69 4.90 6.15
CA LEU A 54 4.64 3.46 5.90
C LEU A 54 4.66 3.20 4.39
N PRO A 55 5.26 2.08 3.94
CA PRO A 55 5.09 1.66 2.56
C PRO A 55 3.61 1.40 2.25
N SER A 56 3.27 1.38 0.96
CA SER A 56 1.92 1.08 0.50
C SER A 56 1.92 -0.10 -0.48
N LEU A 57 0.93 -0.97 -0.33
CA LEU A 57 0.67 -2.05 -1.26
C LEU A 57 0.17 -1.52 -2.61
N ASN A 58 -0.68 -0.50 -2.60
CA ASN A 58 -1.22 0.15 -3.80
C ASN A 58 -1.29 1.67 -3.58
N PRO A 59 -0.18 2.39 -3.83
CA PRO A 59 -0.18 3.83 -3.74
C PRO A 59 -1.20 4.42 -4.70
N ASP A 60 -2.01 5.35 -4.21
CA ASP A 60 -2.96 6.12 -5.00
C ASP A 60 -2.25 6.74 -6.20
N ASN A 61 -2.97 6.83 -7.32
CA ASN A 61 -2.47 7.30 -8.61
C ASN A 61 -1.37 6.46 -9.28
N ASN A 62 -0.83 5.42 -8.62
CA ASN A 62 0.27 4.63 -9.19
C ASN A 62 -0.19 3.34 -9.90
N LYS A 63 -1.44 2.88 -9.72
CA LYS A 63 -1.99 1.71 -10.46
C LYS A 63 -1.07 0.48 -10.42
N LEU A 64 -0.36 0.29 -9.31
CA LEU A 64 0.68 -0.75 -9.22
C LEU A 64 0.05 -2.14 -9.24
N LEU A 65 -1.05 -2.33 -8.51
CA LEU A 65 -1.81 -3.58 -8.53
C LEU A 65 -2.43 -3.85 -9.90
N GLU A 66 -3.02 -2.83 -10.56
CA GLU A 66 -3.52 -2.96 -11.93
C GLU A 66 -2.43 -3.47 -12.88
N ARG A 67 -1.23 -2.88 -12.85
CA ARG A 67 -0.10 -3.29 -13.71
C ARG A 67 0.45 -4.67 -13.34
N ALA A 68 0.43 -5.06 -12.07
CA ALA A 68 0.81 -6.40 -11.64
C ALA A 68 -0.22 -7.43 -12.10
N PHE A 69 -1.51 -7.11 -11.99
CA PHE A 69 -2.60 -7.97 -12.43
C PHE A 69 -2.62 -8.13 -13.95
N GLN A 70 -2.43 -7.06 -14.71
CA GLN A 70 -2.26 -7.13 -16.18
C GLN A 70 -1.10 -8.06 -16.58
N ARG A 71 0.00 -8.08 -15.82
CA ARG A 71 1.10 -9.03 -16.06
C ARG A 71 0.74 -10.46 -15.66
N PHE A 72 -0.01 -10.63 -14.58
CA PHE A 72 -0.49 -11.92 -14.11
C PHE A 72 -1.42 -12.59 -15.14
N ILE A 73 -2.34 -11.84 -15.75
CA ILE A 73 -3.30 -12.41 -16.70
C ILE A 73 -2.68 -12.73 -18.07
N LYS A 74 -1.51 -12.14 -18.41
CA LYS A 74 -0.78 -12.42 -19.67
C LYS A 74 -0.40 -13.89 -19.86
N ARG A 75 -0.36 -14.68 -18.78
CA ARG A 75 -0.07 -16.12 -18.84
C ARG A 75 -1.24 -16.96 -19.37
N TRP A 76 -2.45 -16.38 -19.45
CA TRP A 76 -3.66 -17.08 -19.86
C TRP A 76 -3.90 -16.97 -21.37
N PRO A 77 -4.83 -17.75 -21.95
CA PRO A 77 -5.25 -17.57 -23.34
C PRO A 77 -5.80 -16.17 -23.60
N ALA A 78 -5.58 -15.65 -24.81
CA ALA A 78 -6.00 -14.29 -25.21
C ALA A 78 -7.50 -14.04 -24.97
N GLU A 79 -8.35 -15.05 -25.20
CA GLU A 79 -9.78 -14.95 -24.94
C GLU A 79 -10.10 -14.63 -23.46
N ARG A 80 -9.43 -15.30 -22.52
CA ARG A 80 -9.62 -15.07 -21.08
C ARG A 80 -9.10 -13.69 -20.68
N GLN A 81 -7.96 -13.27 -21.24
CA GLN A 81 -7.42 -11.92 -21.04
C GLN A 81 -8.42 -10.85 -21.48
N GLU A 82 -8.96 -10.96 -22.70
CA GLU A 82 -9.94 -10.01 -23.22
C GLU A 82 -11.22 -9.96 -22.37
N GLN A 83 -11.68 -11.09 -21.83
CA GLN A 83 -12.84 -11.12 -20.95
C GLN A 83 -12.60 -10.28 -19.68
N LEU A 84 -11.43 -10.43 -19.05
CA LEU A 84 -11.07 -9.65 -17.87
C LEU A 84 -10.88 -8.18 -18.20
N GLU A 85 -10.22 -7.84 -19.30
CA GLU A 85 -10.03 -6.45 -19.72
C GLU A 85 -11.36 -5.76 -20.06
N LYS A 86 -12.27 -6.47 -20.77
CA LYS A 86 -13.64 -5.98 -21.03
C LYS A 86 -14.43 -5.83 -19.74
N PHE A 87 -14.24 -6.71 -18.76
CA PHE A 87 -14.87 -6.55 -17.46
C PHE A 87 -14.31 -5.33 -16.71
N ALA A 88 -12.98 -5.20 -16.63
CA ALA A 88 -12.29 -4.12 -15.95
C ALA A 88 -12.62 -2.74 -16.55
N SER A 89 -12.70 -2.64 -17.88
CA SER A 89 -13.11 -1.39 -18.53
C SER A 89 -14.53 -0.93 -18.16
N ARG A 90 -15.42 -1.85 -17.79
CA ARG A 90 -16.81 -1.56 -17.42
C ARG A 90 -17.02 -1.34 -15.93
N LYS A 91 -16.28 -2.07 -15.08
CA LYS A 91 -16.49 -2.14 -13.63
C LYS A 91 -15.34 -1.59 -12.80
N GLY A 92 -14.18 -1.37 -13.39
CA GLY A 92 -12.93 -1.04 -12.71
C GLY A 92 -12.03 -2.26 -12.54
N TRP A 93 -10.72 -2.01 -12.47
CA TRP A 93 -9.71 -3.05 -12.26
C TRP A 93 -9.80 -3.68 -10.88
N ASP A 94 -10.18 -2.91 -9.86
CA ASP A 94 -10.35 -3.43 -8.49
C ASP A 94 -11.38 -4.58 -8.48
N MET A 95 -12.54 -4.36 -9.09
CA MET A 95 -13.57 -5.38 -9.25
C MET A 95 -13.09 -6.55 -10.11
N ALA A 96 -12.27 -6.32 -11.13
CA ALA A 96 -11.75 -7.39 -11.98
C ALA A 96 -10.83 -8.36 -11.22
N MET A 97 -10.15 -7.88 -10.16
CA MET A 97 -9.25 -8.65 -9.31
C MET A 97 -9.98 -9.42 -8.19
N GLU A 98 -11.30 -9.26 -8.07
CA GLU A 98 -12.10 -9.91 -7.04
C GLU A 98 -12.69 -11.26 -7.50
N LEU A 99 -13.12 -12.07 -6.53
CA LEU A 99 -13.79 -13.34 -6.77
C LEU A 99 -15.12 -13.12 -7.49
N LYS A 100 -15.42 -13.95 -8.50
CA LYS A 100 -16.63 -13.89 -9.31
C LYS A 100 -17.93 -13.94 -8.51
N TYR A 101 -17.98 -14.79 -7.49
CA TYR A 101 -19.12 -14.87 -6.57
C TYR A 101 -19.18 -13.70 -5.57
N GLY A 102 -18.09 -12.94 -5.43
CA GLY A 102 -18.04 -11.66 -4.72
C GLY A 102 -18.35 -10.45 -5.61
N GLY A 103 -18.68 -10.67 -6.88
CA GLY A 103 -18.96 -9.60 -7.85
C GLY A 103 -17.79 -9.31 -8.80
N GLY A 104 -16.66 -10.00 -8.66
CA GLY A 104 -15.51 -9.84 -9.52
C GLY A 104 -15.51 -10.71 -10.78
N ALA A 105 -14.33 -10.91 -11.36
CA ALA A 105 -14.19 -11.65 -12.61
C ALA A 105 -13.28 -12.90 -12.50
N LEU A 106 -12.56 -13.04 -11.38
CA LEU A 106 -11.68 -14.16 -11.12
C LEU A 106 -12.44 -15.36 -10.56
N GLU A 107 -12.08 -16.55 -11.01
CA GLU A 107 -12.50 -17.80 -10.37
C GLU A 107 -11.72 -18.03 -9.07
N GLU A 108 -12.21 -18.91 -8.19
CA GLU A 108 -11.61 -19.14 -6.86
C GLU A 108 -10.12 -19.50 -6.91
N SER A 109 -9.72 -20.37 -7.84
CA SER A 109 -8.31 -20.73 -8.02
C SER A 109 -7.47 -19.56 -8.49
N GLU A 110 -8.01 -18.71 -9.37
CA GLU A 110 -7.32 -17.53 -9.90
C GLU A 110 -7.14 -16.47 -8.79
N VAL A 111 -8.13 -16.32 -7.91
CA VAL A 111 -8.03 -15.46 -6.71
C VAL A 111 -6.96 -15.99 -5.76
N ALA A 112 -6.92 -17.29 -5.49
CA ALA A 112 -5.93 -17.87 -4.57
C ALA A 112 -4.49 -17.60 -5.05
N GLU A 113 -4.23 -17.79 -6.34
CA GLU A 113 -2.93 -17.49 -6.94
C GLU A 113 -2.62 -15.99 -6.91
N TRP A 114 -3.61 -15.14 -7.19
CA TRP A 114 -3.44 -13.70 -7.10
C TRP A 114 -3.14 -13.25 -5.66
N GLN A 115 -3.85 -13.79 -4.68
CA GLN A 115 -3.62 -13.52 -3.26
C GLN A 115 -2.23 -13.96 -2.81
N GLU A 116 -1.68 -15.06 -3.32
CA GLU A 116 -0.31 -15.47 -3.01
C GLU A 116 0.71 -14.40 -3.44
N ILE A 117 0.56 -13.84 -4.65
CA ILE A 117 1.41 -12.76 -5.16
C ILE A 117 1.29 -11.51 -4.27
N ILE A 118 0.06 -11.12 -3.93
CA ILE A 118 -0.21 -9.96 -3.07
C ILE A 118 0.37 -10.17 -1.66
N ASN A 119 0.15 -11.33 -1.05
CA ASN A 119 0.65 -11.66 0.27
C ASN A 119 2.19 -11.71 0.29
N GLY A 120 2.82 -12.20 -0.78
CA GLY A 120 4.27 -12.15 -0.96
C GLY A 120 4.79 -10.72 -0.97
N ARG A 121 4.13 -9.83 -1.73
CA ARG A 121 4.48 -8.40 -1.78
C ARG A 121 4.25 -7.72 -0.43
N LEU A 122 3.11 -7.96 0.22
CA LEU A 122 2.78 -7.40 1.52
C LEU A 122 3.80 -7.81 2.58
N SER A 123 4.22 -9.08 2.57
CA SER A 123 5.28 -9.59 3.46
C SER A 123 6.64 -8.93 3.20
N GLN A 124 6.95 -8.55 1.96
CA GLN A 124 8.15 -7.75 1.66
C GLN A 124 8.04 -6.34 2.23
N LEU A 125 6.89 -5.68 2.09
CA LEU A 125 6.67 -4.33 2.59
C LEU A 125 6.66 -4.28 4.12
N ILE A 126 6.13 -5.30 4.80
CA ILE A 126 6.20 -5.43 6.26
C ILE A 126 7.66 -5.52 6.70
N ARG A 127 8.49 -6.33 6.03
CA ARG A 127 9.92 -6.41 6.31
C ARG A 127 10.62 -5.07 6.13
N GLN A 128 10.28 -4.33 5.06
CA GLN A 128 10.80 -2.97 4.85
C GLN A 128 10.37 -2.02 5.97
N ALA A 129 9.11 -2.07 6.41
CA ALA A 129 8.64 -1.22 7.51
C ALA A 129 9.33 -1.56 8.85
N ARG A 130 9.65 -2.84 9.08
CA ARG A 130 10.44 -3.29 10.22
C ARG A 130 11.88 -2.78 10.18
N ASP A 131 12.52 -2.90 9.02
CA ASP A 131 13.86 -2.36 8.79
C ASP A 131 13.90 -0.85 9.07
N LEU A 132 12.90 -0.10 8.61
CA LEU A 132 12.76 1.33 8.92
C LEU A 132 12.53 1.60 10.42
N LEU A 133 11.80 0.74 11.13
CA LEU A 133 11.62 0.86 12.58
C LEU A 133 12.93 0.64 13.34
N ASP A 134 13.71 -0.36 12.95
CA ASP A 134 14.95 -0.75 13.62
C ASP A 134 16.12 0.17 13.26
N HIS A 135 16.10 0.76 12.06
CA HIS A 135 17.08 1.73 11.59
C HIS A 135 16.50 3.15 11.62
N ALA A 136 16.55 3.77 12.81
CA ALA A 136 16.45 5.21 12.93
C ALA A 136 17.72 5.83 12.31
N GLU A 137 17.60 6.45 11.13
CA GLU A 137 18.61 7.42 10.74
C GLU A 137 18.56 8.56 11.76
N PRO A 138 19.69 8.94 12.38
CA PRO A 138 19.71 10.12 13.23
C PRO A 138 19.24 11.31 12.38
N ALA A 139 18.22 12.01 12.87
CA ALA A 139 17.66 13.21 12.26
C ALA A 139 18.73 14.32 12.22
N ASP A 140 19.64 14.27 11.25
CA ASP A 140 20.58 15.34 10.95
C ASP A 140 20.60 15.56 9.44
N GLN A 141 19.68 16.43 9.00
CA GLN A 141 19.86 17.44 7.96
C GLN A 141 18.52 18.13 7.69
N ALA A 142 18.14 19.04 8.59
CA ALA A 142 17.29 20.15 8.20
C ALA A 142 18.12 21.03 7.24
N PRO A 143 17.61 21.42 6.05
CA PRO A 143 18.29 22.42 5.24
C PRO A 143 18.32 23.72 6.04
N ALA A 144 19.52 24.17 6.39
CA ALA A 144 19.77 25.44 7.04
C ALA A 144 19.05 26.54 6.27
N ALA A 145 18.25 27.32 6.98
CA ALA A 145 17.67 28.56 6.48
C ALA A 145 18.80 29.42 5.90
N ALA A 146 18.77 29.61 4.57
CA ALA A 146 19.56 30.63 3.91
C ALA A 146 18.97 31.98 4.33
N GLY A 147 19.65 32.63 5.26
CA GLY A 147 19.47 34.05 5.51
C GLY A 147 20.18 34.84 4.41
N GLU A 148 19.47 35.83 3.88
CA GLU A 148 20.01 37.07 3.33
C GLU A 148 19.09 38.22 3.76
#